data_AF-A0A4P8QTA4-F1
#
_entry.id   AF-A0A4P8QTA4-F1
#
_cell.length_a   1.000
_cell.length_b   1.000
_cell.length_c   1.000
_cell.angle_alpha   90.00
_cell.angle_beta   90.00
_cell.angle_gamma   90.00
#
_symmetry.space_group_name_H-M   'P 1'
#
loop_
_entity.id
_entity.type
_entity.pdbx_description
1 polymer ?
#
loop_
_entity_poly.entity_id
_entity_poly.type
_entity_poly.pdbx_seq_one_letter_code
_entity_poly.pdbx_strand_id
1 'polypeptide(L)'
;MVRDYMLVVPLLDKFKSYLTWSYRTLGFFQTAGKFVFLFLLMILFNIYELAYYIPGMEKLSTSQTCLGIYWFNLGLMASGALLLTLLISLVYRLFGKGNRFNLINLLETSFPDLRTRLSTAYDNSQNINIVTKKLLEDVHVQLSGIRIRSIVPKKQIFRSCLVFLLVSGLATFCIYEGFSFNISPGKLIDDFWDNLHNMNARAAYEDDEKVVPDSRYKIEAVIIKNGEQVEMKINPTLGLGFTSQIDADTEQKFNASSDSFNENFRYSQTYSENLPEEYEPLIKQYFEELSSR
;
A
#
# COMPACT_ATOMS: atom_id res chain seq x y z
N MET A 1 21.21 -14.44 63.59
CA MET A 1 22.30 -14.27 62.61
C MET A 1 22.02 -15.04 61.31
N VAL A 2 20.81 -14.89 60.73
CA VAL A 2 20.34 -15.65 59.55
C VAL A 2 19.96 -14.69 58.40
N ARG A 3 20.13 -13.38 58.59
CA ARG A 3 19.55 -12.35 57.71
C ARG A 3 20.42 -12.01 56.50
N ASP A 4 21.71 -12.32 56.53
CA ASP A 4 22.66 -11.85 55.51
C ASP A 4 22.87 -12.84 54.34
N TYR A 5 22.43 -14.09 54.47
CA TYR A 5 22.67 -15.13 53.45
C TYR A 5 21.59 -15.20 52.36
N MET A 6 20.56 -14.35 52.43
CA MET A 6 19.53 -14.23 51.41
C MET A 6 19.72 -13.01 50.51
N LEU A 7 20.88 -12.34 50.48
CA LEU A 7 21.02 -11.05 49.77
C LEU A 7 21.26 -11.15 48.25
N VAL A 8 21.65 -12.32 47.73
CA VAL A 8 21.87 -12.51 46.28
C VAL A 8 20.55 -12.46 45.50
N VAL A 9 19.51 -13.17 45.96
CA VAL A 9 18.21 -13.24 45.27
C VAL A 9 17.51 -11.86 45.18
N PRO A 10 17.41 -11.06 46.28
CA PRO A 10 16.85 -9.71 46.25
C PRO A 10 17.62 -8.74 45.35
N LEU A 11 18.96 -8.86 45.29
CA LEU A 11 19.76 -8.06 44.36
C LEU A 11 19.47 -8.44 42.91
N LEU A 12 19.36 -9.74 42.62
CA LEU A 12 19.02 -10.23 41.29
C LEU A 12 17.61 -9.79 40.88
N ASP A 13 16.64 -9.82 41.78
CA ASP A 13 15.29 -9.32 41.54
C ASP A 13 15.25 -7.81 41.30
N LYS A 14 16.04 -7.04 42.04
CA LYS A 14 16.22 -5.60 41.80
C LYS A 14 16.80 -5.33 40.41
N PHE A 15 17.82 -6.08 40.00
CA PHE A 15 18.41 -5.99 38.68
C PHE A 15 17.44 -6.41 37.58
N LYS A 16 16.68 -7.50 37.80
CA LYS A 16 15.63 -7.98 36.91
C LYS A 16 14.59 -6.91 36.66
N SER A 17 14.05 -6.32 37.72
CA SER A 17 13.03 -5.28 37.63
C SER A 17 13.54 -4.07 36.85
N TYR A 18 14.74 -3.59 37.18
CA TYR A 18 15.35 -2.44 36.51
C TYR A 18 15.64 -2.69 35.02
N LEU A 19 16.26 -3.82 34.68
CA LEU A 19 16.55 -4.19 33.29
C LEU A 19 15.26 -4.45 32.50
N THR A 20 14.31 -5.19 33.07
CA THR A 20 13.02 -5.45 32.41
C THR A 20 12.32 -4.14 32.10
N TRP A 21 12.29 -3.20 33.04
CA TRP A 21 11.70 -1.89 32.81
C TRP A 21 12.44 -1.12 31.71
N SER A 22 13.78 -1.16 31.71
CA SER A 22 14.58 -0.48 30.67
C SER A 22 14.44 -1.08 29.28
N TYR A 23 14.33 -2.41 29.14
CA TYR A 23 14.09 -3.05 27.85
C TYR A 23 12.63 -2.84 27.40
N ARG A 24 11.69 -2.77 28.35
CA ARG A 24 10.30 -2.42 28.06
C ARG A 24 10.16 -0.98 27.55
N THR A 25 10.87 -0.02 28.16
CA THR A 25 10.87 1.38 27.67
C THR A 25 11.53 1.49 26.30
N LEU A 26 12.62 0.77 26.05
CA LEU A 26 13.22 0.68 24.71
C LEU A 26 12.21 0.15 23.68
N GLY A 27 11.55 -0.97 23.98
CA GLY A 27 10.54 -1.56 23.11
C GLY A 27 9.37 -0.61 22.85
N PHE A 28 8.91 0.11 23.89
CA PHE A 28 7.88 1.14 23.74
C PHE A 28 8.29 2.24 22.77
N PHE A 29 9.48 2.84 22.92
CA PHE A 29 9.95 3.89 22.01
C PHE A 29 10.11 3.39 20.57
N GLN A 30 10.55 2.15 20.38
CA GLN A 30 10.65 1.56 19.04
C GLN A 30 9.28 1.35 18.40
N THR A 31 8.31 0.82 19.15
CA THR A 31 6.94 0.62 18.64
C THR A 31 6.24 1.95 18.40
N ALA A 32 6.34 2.90 19.33
CA ALA A 32 5.79 4.25 19.18
C ALA A 32 6.42 4.97 17.99
N GLY A 33 7.74 4.85 17.79
CA GLY A 33 8.43 5.39 16.62
C GLY A 33 7.91 4.82 15.29
N LYS A 34 7.69 3.50 15.22
CA LYS A 34 7.08 2.87 14.04
C LYS A 34 5.66 3.37 13.78
N PHE A 35 4.87 3.53 14.84
CA PHE A 35 3.52 4.08 14.74
C PHE A 35 3.53 5.50 14.19
N VAL A 36 4.31 6.40 14.78
CA VAL A 36 4.36 7.80 14.34
C VAL A 36 4.92 7.91 12.93
N PHE A 37 5.90 7.07 12.56
CA PHE A 37 6.41 7.01 11.19
C PHE A 37 5.35 6.57 10.18
N LEU A 38 4.59 5.51 10.48
CA LEU A 38 3.50 5.07 9.62
C LEU A 38 2.39 6.09 9.54
N PHE A 39 2.05 6.72 10.66
CA PHE A 39 1.07 7.80 10.71
C PHE A 39 1.50 9.01 9.87
N LEU A 40 2.76 9.43 9.96
CA LEU A 40 3.34 10.46 9.11
C LEU A 40 3.22 10.09 7.63
N LEU A 41 3.53 8.84 7.28
CA LEU A 41 3.38 8.37 5.90
C LEU A 41 1.92 8.40 5.44
N MET A 42 0.96 8.01 6.30
CA MET A 42 -0.46 8.12 5.96
C MET A 42 -0.90 9.56 5.71
N ILE A 43 -0.41 10.52 6.50
CA ILE A 43 -0.66 11.95 6.30
C ILE A 43 -0.07 12.42 4.97
N LEU A 44 1.20 12.11 4.71
CA LEU A 44 1.90 12.58 3.52
C LEU A 44 1.25 12.10 2.22
N PHE A 45 0.67 10.90 2.20
CA PHE A 45 0.06 10.31 1.01
C PHE A 45 -1.48 10.36 1.01
N ASN A 46 -2.11 11.12 1.92
CA ASN A 46 -3.57 11.24 2.03
C ASN A 46 -4.29 9.87 2.05
N ILE A 47 -3.74 8.90 2.78
CA ILE A 47 -4.22 7.50 2.74
C ILE A 47 -5.65 7.35 3.30
N TYR A 48 -6.19 8.37 3.98
CA TYR A 48 -7.59 8.37 4.40
C TYR A 48 -8.58 8.17 3.24
N GLU A 49 -8.23 8.57 2.01
CA GLU A 49 -9.08 8.36 0.82
C GLU A 49 -9.45 6.88 0.63
N LEU A 50 -8.53 5.97 0.95
CA LEU A 50 -8.77 4.53 0.87
C LEU A 50 -9.91 4.07 1.78
N ALA A 51 -10.11 4.74 2.91
CA ALA A 51 -11.20 4.40 3.82
C ALA A 51 -12.56 4.70 3.18
N TYR A 52 -12.66 5.72 2.32
CA TYR A 52 -13.92 6.10 1.67
C TYR A 52 -14.38 5.13 0.58
N TYR A 53 -13.51 4.24 0.08
CA TYR A 53 -13.92 3.11 -0.76
C TYR A 53 -14.78 2.09 0.00
N ILE A 54 -14.70 2.07 1.33
CA ILE A 54 -15.51 1.15 2.14
C ILE A 54 -16.96 1.66 2.15
N PRO A 55 -17.95 0.84 1.75
CA PRO A 55 -19.34 1.25 1.74
C PRO A 55 -19.80 1.77 3.11
N GLY A 56 -20.43 2.94 3.12
CA GLY A 56 -20.97 3.56 4.34
C GLY A 56 -20.01 4.50 5.08
N MET A 57 -18.74 4.60 4.69
CA MET A 57 -17.79 5.52 5.32
C MET A 57 -18.11 7.00 5.07
N GLU A 58 -18.65 7.33 3.90
CA GLU A 58 -19.14 8.68 3.59
C GLU A 58 -20.31 9.09 4.48
N LYS A 59 -21.26 8.16 4.70
CA LYS A 59 -22.39 8.35 5.64
C LYS A 59 -21.89 8.49 7.08
N LEU A 60 -20.88 7.71 7.47
CA LEU A 60 -20.29 7.79 8.81
C LEU A 60 -19.64 9.16 9.04
N SER A 61 -18.85 9.64 8.07
CA SER A 61 -18.16 10.92 8.12
C SER A 61 -19.13 12.11 8.22
N THR A 62 -20.29 12.02 7.57
CA THR A 62 -21.30 13.09 7.54
C THR A 62 -22.29 13.02 8.71
N SER A 63 -22.54 11.82 9.26
CA SER A 63 -23.43 11.60 10.41
C SER A 63 -22.82 12.00 11.76
N GLN A 64 -21.49 12.00 11.86
CA GLN A 64 -20.77 12.37 13.08
C GLN A 64 -20.76 13.89 13.27
N THR A 65 -21.44 14.39 14.31
CA THR A 65 -21.44 15.82 14.70
C THR A 65 -20.31 16.18 15.67
N CYS A 66 -19.52 15.20 16.13
CA CYS A 66 -18.57 15.36 17.21
C CYS A 66 -17.19 15.88 16.76
N LEU A 67 -16.78 15.55 15.52
CA LEU A 67 -15.48 15.92 14.97
C LEU A 67 -15.67 16.60 13.61
N GLY A 68 -14.93 17.69 13.37
CA GLY A 68 -14.84 18.27 12.02
C GLY A 68 -14.23 17.28 11.03
N ILE A 69 -14.60 17.37 9.75
CA ILE A 69 -14.18 16.43 8.68
C ILE A 69 -12.67 16.21 8.65
N TYR A 70 -11.89 17.29 8.82
CA TYR A 70 -10.43 17.23 8.90
C TYR A 70 -9.93 16.32 10.04
N TRP A 71 -10.45 16.51 11.25
CA TRP A 71 -10.07 15.73 12.43
C TRP A 71 -10.57 14.28 12.35
N PHE A 72 -11.71 14.05 11.69
CA PHE A 72 -12.20 12.71 11.39
C PHE A 72 -11.22 11.96 10.47
N ASN A 73 -10.79 12.59 9.36
CA ASN A 73 -9.81 12.02 8.43
C ASN A 73 -8.47 11.74 9.10
N LEU A 74 -8.02 12.67 9.95
CA LEU A 74 -6.84 12.47 10.78
C LEU A 74 -6.98 11.25 11.70
N GLY A 75 -8.16 11.06 12.30
CA GLY A 75 -8.49 9.88 13.09
C GLY A 75 -8.47 8.58 12.29
N LEU A 76 -8.95 8.60 11.04
CA LEU A 76 -8.87 7.44 10.14
C LEU A 76 -7.42 7.06 9.85
N MET A 77 -6.56 8.03 9.55
CA MET A 77 -5.12 7.77 9.37
C MET A 77 -4.45 7.25 10.63
N ALA A 78 -4.78 7.81 11.80
CA ALA A 78 -4.23 7.36 13.08
C ALA A 78 -4.66 5.91 13.39
N SER A 79 -5.93 5.58 13.18
CA SER A 79 -6.46 4.23 13.39
C SER A 79 -5.88 3.21 12.40
N GLY A 80 -5.74 3.58 11.13
CA GLY A 80 -5.07 2.78 10.11
C GLY A 80 -3.62 2.49 10.47
N ALA A 81 -2.86 3.52 10.89
CA ALA A 81 -1.49 3.35 11.34
C ALA A 81 -1.39 2.44 12.58
N LEU A 82 -2.32 2.58 13.53
CA LEU A 82 -2.38 1.73 14.72
C LEU A 82 -2.61 0.27 14.32
N LEU A 83 -3.63 -0.02 13.50
CA LEU A 83 -3.92 -1.36 13.03
C LEU A 83 -2.70 -1.98 12.33
N LEU A 84 -2.06 -1.23 11.44
CA LEU A 84 -0.90 -1.72 10.69
C LEU A 84 0.30 -2.01 11.62
N THR A 85 0.54 -1.17 12.63
CA THR A 85 1.59 -1.44 13.63
C THR A 85 1.31 -2.68 14.47
N LEU A 86 0.04 -2.93 14.83
CA LEU A 86 -0.37 -4.12 15.57
C LEU A 86 -0.22 -5.37 14.71
N LEU A 87 -0.64 -5.32 13.44
CA LEU A 87 -0.47 -6.43 12.50
C LEU A 87 1.00 -6.78 12.32
N ILE A 88 1.86 -5.78 12.05
CA ILE A 88 3.31 -5.99 11.94
C ILE A 88 3.85 -6.63 13.23
N SER A 89 3.47 -6.10 14.39
CA SER A 89 3.92 -6.62 15.69
C SER A 89 3.46 -8.05 15.94
N LEU A 90 2.23 -8.39 15.52
CA LEU A 90 1.65 -9.73 15.63
C LEU A 90 2.37 -10.72 14.71
N VAL A 91 2.65 -10.33 13.46
CA VAL A 91 3.46 -11.12 12.53
C VAL A 91 4.83 -11.39 13.14
N TYR A 92 5.55 -10.36 13.60
CA TYR A 92 6.85 -10.56 14.26
C TYR A 92 6.77 -11.49 15.48
N ARG A 93 5.67 -11.44 16.23
CA ARG A 93 5.47 -12.31 17.40
C ARG A 93 5.16 -13.76 17.02
N LEU A 94 4.40 -13.99 15.94
CA LEU A 94 4.08 -15.33 15.45
C LEU A 94 5.29 -16.02 14.82
N PHE A 95 6.10 -15.29 14.06
CA PHE A 95 7.29 -15.82 13.41
C PHE A 95 8.55 -15.76 14.29
N GLY A 96 8.53 -14.98 15.38
CA GLY A 96 9.64 -14.84 16.30
C GLY A 96 9.69 -15.98 17.33
N LYS A 97 10.87 -16.63 17.46
CA LYS A 97 11.13 -17.57 18.55
C LYS A 97 11.07 -16.80 19.89
N GLY A 98 10.12 -17.15 20.75
CA GLY A 98 9.86 -16.43 22.01
C GLY A 98 11.07 -16.45 22.95
N ASN A 99 11.92 -15.42 22.88
CA ASN A 99 13.11 -15.33 23.70
C ASN A 99 12.71 -14.73 25.06
N ARG A 100 12.53 -15.58 26.07
CA ARG A 100 12.32 -15.09 27.44
C ARG A 100 13.58 -14.37 27.89
N PHE A 101 13.42 -13.18 28.47
CA PHE A 101 14.54 -12.41 29.00
C PHE A 101 15.25 -13.20 30.12
N ASN A 102 16.41 -13.79 29.82
CA ASN A 102 17.19 -14.57 30.77
C ASN A 102 18.27 -13.67 31.40
N LEU A 103 17.94 -13.11 32.57
CA LEU A 103 18.82 -12.20 33.30
C LEU A 103 20.16 -12.84 33.68
N ILE A 104 20.15 -14.10 34.11
CA ILE A 104 21.36 -14.82 34.52
C ILE A 104 22.29 -14.95 33.31
N ASN A 105 21.77 -15.41 32.18
CA ASN A 105 22.54 -15.51 30.93
C ASN A 105 23.10 -14.14 30.51
N LEU A 106 22.33 -13.06 30.66
CA LEU A 106 22.74 -11.71 30.31
C LEU A 106 23.86 -11.17 31.23
N LEU A 107 23.77 -11.43 32.54
CA LEU A 107 24.80 -11.08 33.52
C LEU A 107 26.07 -11.91 33.30
N GLU A 108 25.96 -13.22 33.10
CA GLU A 108 27.10 -14.11 32.84
C GLU A 108 27.80 -13.80 31.51
N THR A 109 27.05 -13.36 30.50
CA THR A 109 27.65 -12.91 29.22
C THR A 109 28.36 -11.57 29.38
N SER A 110 27.84 -10.67 30.23
CA SER A 110 28.40 -9.34 30.43
C SER A 110 29.58 -9.31 31.40
N PHE A 111 29.67 -10.27 32.34
CA PHE A 111 30.73 -10.35 33.35
C PHE A 111 31.33 -11.76 33.39
N PRO A 112 32.57 -11.96 32.89
CA PRO A 112 33.18 -13.28 32.82
C PRO A 112 33.42 -13.92 34.19
N ASP A 113 33.62 -13.10 35.23
CA ASP A 113 33.87 -13.56 36.60
C ASP A 113 32.68 -14.30 37.23
N LEU A 114 31.46 -13.98 36.77
CA LEU A 114 30.21 -14.58 37.22
C LEU A 114 29.78 -15.79 36.38
N ARG A 115 30.46 -16.06 35.27
CA ARG A 115 30.10 -17.13 34.33
C ARG A 115 30.04 -18.47 35.05
N THR A 116 28.94 -19.20 34.88
CA THR A 116 28.56 -20.44 35.59
C THR A 116 28.41 -20.35 37.11
N ARG A 117 29.14 -19.45 37.79
CA ARG A 117 29.05 -19.23 39.25
C ARG A 117 27.70 -18.64 39.65
N LEU A 118 27.17 -17.70 38.88
CA LEU A 118 25.88 -17.06 39.15
C LEU A 118 24.72 -18.05 39.01
N SER A 119 24.68 -18.82 37.93
CA SER A 119 23.68 -19.89 37.75
C SER A 119 23.78 -20.91 38.89
N THR A 120 24.99 -21.37 39.22
CA THR A 120 25.20 -22.37 40.28
C THR A 120 24.79 -21.84 41.65
N ALA A 121 25.10 -20.56 41.97
CA ALA A 121 24.70 -19.92 43.22
C ALA A 121 23.18 -19.70 43.30
N TYR A 122 22.54 -19.40 42.18
CA TYR A 122 21.09 -19.25 42.09
C TYR A 122 20.37 -20.59 42.30
N ASP A 123 20.82 -21.65 41.62
CA ASP A 123 20.22 -22.99 41.72
C ASP A 123 20.38 -23.60 43.12
N ASN A 124 21.51 -23.31 43.79
CA ASN A 124 21.80 -23.79 45.15
C ASN A 124 21.46 -22.75 46.24
N SER A 125 20.70 -21.71 45.91
CA SER A 125 20.37 -20.62 46.86
C SER A 125 19.62 -21.09 48.10
N GLN A 126 18.92 -22.22 48.03
CA GLN A 126 18.17 -22.81 49.14
C GLN A 126 18.92 -23.91 49.89
N ASN A 127 20.03 -24.43 49.34
CA ASN A 127 20.80 -25.52 49.94
C ASN A 127 22.13 -25.00 50.50
N ILE A 128 22.13 -24.65 51.78
CA ILE A 128 23.24 -23.98 52.45
C ILE A 128 24.19 -25.03 53.06
N ASN A 129 25.31 -25.26 52.40
CA ASN A 129 26.48 -25.97 52.92
C ASN A 129 27.68 -25.00 52.98
N ILE A 130 28.81 -25.41 53.57
CA ILE A 130 30.01 -24.57 53.74
C ILE A 130 30.55 -24.04 52.38
N VAL A 131 30.54 -24.88 51.35
CA VAL A 131 30.94 -24.55 49.97
C VAL A 131 29.95 -23.60 49.30
N THR A 132 28.63 -23.88 49.38
CA THR A 132 27.62 -23.01 48.76
C THR A 132 27.51 -21.67 49.46
N LYS A 133 27.73 -21.63 50.78
CA LYS A 133 27.83 -20.40 51.57
C LYS A 133 28.95 -19.50 51.05
N LYS A 134 30.16 -20.04 50.87
CA LYS A 134 31.29 -19.30 50.31
C LYS A 134 30.99 -18.82 48.89
N LEU A 135 30.39 -19.67 48.06
CA LEU A 135 29.98 -19.31 46.69
C LEU A 135 28.96 -18.14 46.67
N LEU A 136 27.92 -18.20 47.52
CA LEU A 136 26.90 -17.14 47.62
C LEU A 136 27.51 -15.82 48.08
N GLU A 137 28.44 -15.85 49.03
CA GLU A 137 29.14 -14.66 49.52
C GLU A 137 30.05 -14.05 48.45
N ASP A 138 30.85 -14.86 47.76
CA ASP A 138 31.70 -14.42 46.65
C ASP A 138 30.86 -13.80 45.52
N VAL A 139 29.75 -14.45 45.14
CA VAL A 139 28.83 -13.95 44.12
C VAL A 139 28.13 -12.66 44.56
N HIS A 140 27.78 -12.53 45.85
CA HIS A 140 27.19 -11.31 46.40
C HIS A 140 28.14 -10.11 46.31
N VAL A 141 29.40 -10.29 46.73
CA VAL A 141 30.43 -9.24 46.65
C VAL A 141 30.63 -8.81 45.20
N GLN A 142 30.69 -9.76 44.26
CA GLN A 142 30.82 -9.45 42.84
C GLN A 142 29.57 -8.73 42.27
N LEU A 143 28.36 -9.20 42.58
CA LEU A 143 27.11 -8.57 42.14
C LEU A 143 26.92 -7.15 42.71
N SER A 144 27.27 -6.93 43.97
CA SER A 144 27.16 -5.61 44.60
C SER A 144 28.14 -4.59 44.02
N GLY A 145 29.31 -5.04 43.54
CA GLY A 145 30.27 -4.21 42.81
C GLY A 145 29.82 -3.83 41.38
N ILE A 146 28.83 -4.53 40.81
CA ILE A 146 28.38 -4.29 39.44
C ILE A 146 27.49 -3.05 39.37
N ARG A 147 27.91 -2.10 38.52
CA ARG A 147 27.06 -0.98 38.10
C ARG A 147 26.08 -1.45 37.03
N ILE A 148 24.88 -1.89 37.43
CA ILE A 148 23.80 -2.37 36.52
C ILE A 148 23.50 -1.42 35.36
N ARG A 149 23.71 -0.12 35.61
CA ARG A 149 23.54 0.98 34.68
C ARG A 149 24.47 0.91 33.45
N SER A 150 25.53 0.09 33.47
CA SER A 150 26.44 -0.16 32.35
C SER A 150 25.88 -1.14 31.32
N ILE A 151 25.04 -2.08 31.76
CA ILE A 151 24.43 -3.12 30.92
C ILE A 151 23.19 -2.60 30.18
N VAL A 152 22.56 -1.55 30.73
CA VAL A 152 21.37 -0.94 30.15
C VAL A 152 21.71 -0.34 28.76
N PRO A 153 20.90 -0.62 27.71
CA PRO A 153 21.13 -0.10 26.36
C PRO A 153 20.75 1.39 26.22
N LYS A 154 21.35 2.26 27.04
CA LYS A 154 21.01 3.70 27.10
C LYS A 154 21.19 4.43 25.78
N LYS A 155 22.29 4.15 25.07
CA LYS A 155 22.56 4.78 23.77
C LYS A 155 21.45 4.45 22.77
N GLN A 156 20.94 3.22 22.82
CA GLN A 156 19.85 2.77 21.97
C GLN A 156 18.53 3.44 22.36
N ILE A 157 18.21 3.50 23.66
CA ILE A 157 17.02 4.19 24.17
C ILE A 157 17.04 5.66 23.77
N PHE A 158 18.16 6.34 23.96
CA PHE A 158 18.33 7.75 23.60
C PHE A 158 18.15 7.96 22.10
N ARG A 159 18.80 7.14 21.27
CA ARG A 159 18.63 7.20 19.81
C ARG A 159 17.18 6.97 19.39
N SER A 160 16.50 5.98 19.96
CA SER A 160 15.09 5.69 19.67
C SER A 160 14.17 6.84 20.10
N CYS A 161 14.42 7.43 21.27
CA CYS A 161 13.68 8.61 21.74
C CYS A 161 13.89 9.82 20.82
N LEU A 162 15.14 10.09 20.42
CA LEU A 162 15.46 11.20 19.52
C LEU A 162 14.78 11.03 18.15
N VAL A 163 14.84 9.84 17.56
CA VAL A 163 14.13 9.55 16.30
C VAL A 163 12.63 9.73 16.46
N PHE A 164 12.05 9.20 17.53
CA PHE A 164 10.63 9.37 17.83
C PHE A 164 10.24 10.86 17.91
N LEU A 165 11.01 11.68 18.63
CA LEU A 165 10.76 13.12 18.74
C LEU A 165 10.86 13.83 17.40
N LEU A 166 11.86 13.51 16.58
CA LEU A 166 12.01 14.10 15.25
C LEU A 166 10.81 13.77 14.34
N VAL A 167 10.45 12.49 14.23
CA VAL A 167 9.33 12.06 13.37
C VAL A 167 8.00 12.61 13.90
N SER A 168 7.81 12.66 15.22
CA SER A 168 6.64 13.30 15.84
C SER A 168 6.58 14.80 15.56
N GLY A 169 7.73 15.48 15.58
CA GLY A 169 7.83 16.89 15.21
C GLY A 169 7.42 17.12 13.76
N LEU A 170 7.92 16.29 12.83
CA LEU A 170 7.52 16.33 11.42
C LEU A 170 6.03 16.08 11.24
N ALA A 171 5.46 15.06 11.90
CA ALA A 171 4.03 14.77 11.81
C ALA A 171 3.18 15.94 12.32
N THR A 172 3.58 16.55 13.43
CA THR A 172 2.90 17.73 13.99
C THR A 172 2.97 18.92 13.04
N PHE A 173 4.14 19.15 12.42
CA PHE A 173 4.32 20.19 11.42
C PHE A 173 3.40 19.97 10.20
N CYS A 174 3.34 18.74 9.66
CA CYS A 174 2.43 18.43 8.55
C CYS A 174 0.96 18.62 8.91
N ILE A 175 0.56 18.33 10.15
CA ILE A 175 -0.80 18.58 10.63
C ILE A 175 -1.09 20.09 10.68
N TYR A 176 -0.17 20.87 11.27
CA TYR A 176 -0.38 22.31 11.46
C TYR A 176 -0.41 23.08 10.12
N GLU A 177 0.53 22.79 9.23
CA GLU A 177 0.60 23.43 7.90
C GLU A 177 -0.39 22.80 6.90
N GLY A 178 -1.00 21.66 7.23
CA GLY A 178 -1.82 20.89 6.28
C GLY A 178 -1.01 20.33 5.11
N PHE A 179 0.29 20.05 5.32
CA PHE A 179 1.16 19.55 4.27
C PHE A 179 0.90 18.08 3.97
N SER A 180 0.52 17.79 2.73
CA SER A 180 0.53 16.45 2.14
C SER A 180 1.03 16.52 0.70
N PHE A 181 1.44 15.38 0.15
CA PHE A 181 1.78 15.29 -1.26
C PHE A 181 0.51 15.31 -2.11
N ASN A 182 0.62 15.84 -3.33
CA ASN A 182 -0.45 15.83 -4.34
C ASN A 182 -0.67 14.43 -4.95
N ILE A 183 -0.54 13.39 -4.14
CA ILE A 183 -0.80 12.00 -4.50
C ILE A 183 -2.16 11.67 -3.90
N SER A 184 -3.11 11.32 -4.78
CA SER A 184 -4.43 10.82 -4.41
C SER A 184 -4.44 9.31 -4.62
N PRO A 185 -4.43 8.51 -3.53
CA PRO A 185 -4.51 7.06 -3.64
C PRO A 185 -5.74 6.59 -4.40
N GLY A 186 -6.84 7.35 -4.37
CA GLY A 186 -8.05 7.00 -5.10
C GLY A 186 -7.81 6.98 -6.62
N LYS A 187 -7.26 8.07 -7.17
CA LYS A 187 -6.95 8.13 -8.61
C LYS A 187 -6.00 7.02 -9.06
N LEU A 188 -5.01 6.68 -8.24
CA LEU A 188 -4.07 5.61 -8.56
C LEU A 188 -4.74 4.24 -8.61
N ILE A 189 -5.72 3.99 -7.74
CA ILE A 189 -6.49 2.75 -7.75
C ILE A 189 -7.43 2.71 -8.96
N ASP A 190 -8.11 3.81 -9.26
CA ASP A 190 -9.01 3.91 -10.40
C ASP A 190 -8.23 3.67 -11.71
N ASP A 191 -7.09 4.36 -11.89
CA ASP A 191 -6.18 4.16 -13.02
C ASP A 191 -5.68 2.70 -13.12
N PHE A 192 -5.44 2.04 -11.98
CA PHE A 192 -5.01 0.64 -11.95
C PHE A 192 -6.12 -0.30 -12.42
N TRP A 193 -7.36 -0.11 -11.95
CA TRP A 193 -8.50 -0.92 -12.36
C TRP A 193 -8.85 -0.70 -13.83
N ASP A 194 -8.82 0.54 -14.30
CA ASP A 194 -9.06 0.86 -15.71
C ASP A 194 -8.03 0.19 -16.62
N ASN A 195 -6.75 0.22 -16.24
CA ASN A 195 -5.70 -0.48 -16.98
C ASN A 195 -5.87 -2.01 -16.93
N LEU A 196 -6.28 -2.59 -15.78
CA LEU A 196 -6.53 -4.02 -15.67
C LEU A 196 -7.73 -4.47 -16.53
N HIS A 197 -8.81 -3.68 -16.54
CA HIS A 197 -9.96 -3.93 -17.40
C HIS A 197 -9.60 -3.83 -18.87
N ASN A 198 -8.75 -2.86 -19.25
CA ASN A 198 -8.25 -2.72 -20.61
C ASN A 198 -7.31 -3.88 -21.03
N MET A 199 -6.47 -4.39 -20.11
CA MET A 199 -5.66 -5.59 -20.36
C MET A 199 -6.52 -6.84 -20.53
N ASN A 200 -7.56 -7.01 -19.72
CA ASN A 200 -8.51 -8.13 -19.87
C ASN A 200 -9.33 -8.01 -21.17
N ALA A 201 -9.73 -6.79 -21.56
CA ALA A 201 -10.37 -6.55 -22.85
C ALA A 201 -9.43 -6.90 -24.01
N ARG A 202 -8.16 -6.48 -23.95
CA ARG A 202 -7.15 -6.82 -24.95
C ARG A 202 -6.86 -8.33 -25.02
N ALA A 203 -6.84 -9.03 -23.90
CA ALA A 203 -6.69 -10.49 -23.85
C ALA A 203 -7.93 -11.23 -24.40
N ALA A 204 -9.14 -10.67 -24.26
CA ALA A 204 -10.36 -11.24 -24.82
C ALA A 204 -10.42 -11.13 -26.36
N TYR A 205 -9.69 -10.20 -26.98
CA TYR A 205 -9.53 -10.12 -28.44
C TYR A 205 -8.32 -10.90 -28.98
N GLU A 206 -7.47 -11.46 -28.10
CA GLU A 206 -6.32 -12.30 -28.50
C GLU A 206 -6.64 -13.81 -28.49
N ASP A 207 -7.84 -14.22 -28.06
CA ASP A 207 -8.32 -15.61 -28.17
C ASP A 207 -8.95 -15.86 -29.55
N ASP A 208 -8.07 -16.07 -30.54
CA ASP A 208 -8.26 -16.86 -31.76
C ASP A 208 -9.67 -16.81 -32.41
N GLU A 209 -10.15 -15.62 -32.79
CA GLU A 209 -11.12 -15.54 -33.87
C GLU A 209 -10.42 -15.98 -35.15
N LYS A 210 -10.50 -17.29 -35.45
CA LYS A 210 -10.22 -17.81 -36.78
C LYS A 210 -11.12 -17.04 -37.73
N VAL A 211 -10.55 -16.04 -38.40
CA VAL A 211 -11.16 -15.38 -39.55
C VAL A 211 -11.33 -16.46 -40.61
N VAL A 212 -12.48 -17.13 -40.59
CA VAL A 212 -12.94 -17.95 -41.70
C VAL A 212 -13.15 -16.95 -42.83
N PRO A 213 -12.39 -17.04 -43.94
CA PRO A 213 -12.62 -16.14 -45.05
C PRO A 213 -14.02 -16.44 -45.57
N ASP A 214 -14.95 -15.50 -45.40
CA ASP A 214 -16.30 -15.64 -45.92
C ASP A 214 -16.22 -15.72 -47.44
N SER A 215 -16.38 -16.93 -47.97
CA SER A 215 -16.34 -17.24 -49.39
C SER A 215 -17.41 -16.51 -50.23
N ARG A 216 -18.33 -15.77 -49.59
CA ARG A 216 -19.38 -14.98 -50.26
C ARG A 216 -18.91 -13.67 -50.87
N TYR A 217 -17.70 -13.20 -50.55
CA TYR A 217 -17.14 -11.96 -51.11
C TYR A 217 -15.89 -12.23 -51.96
N LYS A 218 -15.99 -13.14 -52.93
CA LYS A 218 -15.01 -13.23 -54.02
C LYS A 218 -15.46 -12.30 -55.16
N ILE A 219 -15.29 -10.98 -54.96
CA ILE A 219 -15.59 -10.01 -56.01
C ILE A 219 -14.37 -9.95 -56.95
N GLU A 220 -14.39 -10.79 -57.99
CA GLU A 220 -13.52 -10.60 -59.16
C GLU A 220 -14.06 -9.40 -59.95
N ALA A 221 -13.53 -8.22 -59.66
CA ALA A 221 -13.84 -7.01 -60.42
C ALA A 221 -13.07 -7.05 -61.75
N VAL A 222 -13.78 -7.35 -62.84
CA VAL A 222 -13.25 -7.25 -64.20
C VAL A 222 -13.56 -5.86 -64.74
N ILE A 223 -12.53 -5.06 -65.01
CA ILE A 223 -12.67 -3.74 -65.63
C ILE A 223 -12.28 -3.89 -67.10
N ILE A 224 -13.22 -3.58 -68.00
CA ILE A 224 -12.97 -3.57 -69.45
C ILE A 224 -12.57 -2.15 -69.85
N LYS A 225 -11.33 -1.97 -70.31
CA LYS A 225 -10.85 -0.71 -70.89
C LYS A 225 -10.38 -0.98 -72.32
N ASN A 226 -11.02 -0.34 -73.29
CA ASN A 226 -10.74 -0.49 -74.72
C ASN A 226 -10.77 -1.94 -75.26
N GLY A 227 -11.65 -2.78 -74.72
CA GLY A 227 -11.99 -4.08 -75.31
C GLY A 227 -11.15 -5.29 -74.87
N GLU A 228 -10.20 -5.14 -73.94
CA GLU A 228 -9.46 -6.28 -73.38
C GLU A 228 -9.68 -6.35 -71.85
N GLN A 229 -9.95 -7.55 -71.33
CA GLN A 229 -10.21 -7.80 -69.90
C GLN A 229 -8.90 -7.89 -69.13
N VAL A 230 -8.75 -7.08 -68.08
CA VAL A 230 -7.62 -7.18 -67.14
C VAL A 230 -8.18 -7.46 -65.74
N GLU A 231 -7.72 -8.55 -65.13
CA GLU A 231 -8.13 -9.03 -63.81
C GLU A 231 -7.29 -8.33 -62.73
N MET A 232 -7.93 -7.66 -61.76
CA MET A 232 -7.22 -6.96 -60.69
C MET A 232 -7.52 -7.60 -59.32
N LYS A 233 -6.48 -8.13 -58.66
CA LYS A 233 -6.55 -8.62 -57.27
C LYS A 233 -6.29 -7.47 -56.31
N ILE A 234 -7.30 -7.07 -55.54
CA ILE A 234 -7.14 -6.10 -54.44
C ILE A 234 -6.84 -6.89 -53.16
N ASN A 235 -5.72 -6.58 -52.51
CA ASN A 235 -5.31 -7.17 -51.24
C ASN A 235 -5.70 -6.22 -50.09
N PRO A 236 -6.64 -6.59 -49.19
CA PRO A 236 -7.25 -5.65 -48.23
C PRO A 236 -6.35 -5.30 -47.03
N THR A 237 -5.05 -5.60 -47.06
CA THR A 237 -4.14 -5.43 -45.91
C THR A 237 -3.48 -4.05 -45.78
N LEU A 238 -3.87 -3.05 -46.57
CA LEU A 238 -3.27 -1.71 -46.54
C LEU A 238 -4.23 -0.65 -45.95
N GLY A 239 -4.36 -0.71 -44.62
CA GLY A 239 -4.45 0.42 -43.67
C GLY A 239 -5.47 1.54 -43.87
N LEU A 240 -6.40 1.67 -42.92
CA LEU A 240 -6.57 2.81 -41.99
C LEU A 240 -7.91 2.62 -41.23
N GLY A 241 -7.82 2.55 -39.90
CA GLY A 241 -8.92 2.09 -39.04
C GLY A 241 -10.13 3.02 -38.98
N PHE A 242 -11.31 2.40 -39.00
CA PHE A 242 -12.55 2.99 -38.50
C PHE A 242 -12.96 2.19 -37.26
N THR A 243 -12.84 2.79 -36.08
CA THR A 243 -13.42 2.22 -34.85
C THR A 243 -14.89 2.61 -34.81
N SER A 244 -15.79 1.63 -34.93
CA SER A 244 -17.20 1.85 -34.61
C SER A 244 -17.35 1.93 -33.09
N GLN A 245 -17.39 3.15 -32.53
CA GLN A 245 -18.00 3.33 -31.21
C GLN A 245 -19.52 3.17 -31.40
N ILE A 246 -20.04 2.04 -30.97
CA ILE A 246 -21.49 1.83 -30.88
C ILE A 246 -21.92 2.42 -29.54
N ASP A 247 -22.64 3.53 -29.60
CA ASP A 247 -23.31 4.13 -28.44
C ASP A 247 -24.38 3.17 -27.91
N ALA A 248 -24.39 2.91 -26.60
CA ALA A 248 -25.25 1.92 -25.95
C ALA A 248 -26.77 2.17 -26.12
N ASP A 249 -27.17 3.39 -26.49
CA ASP A 249 -28.56 3.72 -26.83
C ASP A 249 -29.02 3.20 -28.22
N THR A 250 -28.09 2.75 -29.06
CA THR A 250 -28.40 2.29 -30.43
C THR A 250 -28.74 0.79 -30.47
N GLU A 251 -28.12 -0.04 -29.62
CA GLU A 251 -28.40 -1.48 -29.57
C GLU A 251 -29.84 -1.79 -29.13
N GLN A 252 -30.43 -0.95 -28.27
CA GLN A 252 -31.77 -1.19 -27.74
C GLN A 252 -32.89 -0.93 -28.77
N LYS A 253 -32.61 -0.17 -29.84
CA LYS A 253 -33.60 0.13 -30.91
C LYS A 253 -33.67 -0.92 -32.02
N PHE A 254 -32.66 -1.77 -32.18
CA PHE A 254 -32.63 -2.79 -33.25
C PHE A 254 -33.16 -4.16 -32.84
N ASN A 255 -33.26 -4.45 -31.55
CA ASN A 255 -33.75 -5.75 -31.05
C ASN A 255 -35.28 -5.82 -30.83
N ALA A 256 -36.04 -4.78 -31.21
CA ALA A 256 -37.48 -4.70 -31.03
C ALA A 256 -38.24 -4.66 -32.36
N SER A 257 -38.00 -5.63 -33.25
CA SER A 257 -38.93 -5.92 -34.34
C SER A 257 -38.60 -7.26 -34.98
N SER A 258 -39.17 -8.32 -34.41
CA SER A 258 -39.49 -9.54 -35.15
C SER A 258 -40.59 -9.21 -36.15
N ASP A 259 -40.28 -9.18 -37.45
CA ASP A 259 -41.21 -9.61 -38.49
C ASP A 259 -40.48 -9.74 -39.83
N SER A 260 -40.76 -10.85 -40.49
CA SER A 260 -40.22 -11.25 -41.78
C SER A 260 -40.54 -10.22 -42.86
N PHE A 261 -39.55 -9.59 -43.47
CA PHE A 261 -39.74 -8.95 -44.77
C PHE A 261 -38.60 -9.22 -45.76
N ASN A 262 -39.11 -9.51 -46.96
CA ASN A 262 -38.49 -10.01 -48.17
C ASN A 262 -37.52 -9.01 -48.81
N GLU A 263 -36.55 -9.55 -49.55
CA GLU A 263 -35.50 -8.87 -50.27
C GLU A 263 -36.03 -7.77 -51.21
N ASN A 264 -35.43 -6.58 -51.08
CA ASN A 264 -35.03 -5.71 -52.18
C ASN A 264 -34.09 -4.64 -51.61
N PHE A 265 -32.79 -4.93 -51.58
CA PHE A 265 -31.77 -3.94 -51.27
C PHE A 265 -31.79 -2.86 -52.36
N ARG A 266 -32.41 -1.72 -52.07
CA ARG A 266 -32.18 -0.49 -52.83
C ARG A 266 -30.81 0.05 -52.43
N TYR A 267 -29.91 0.14 -53.41
CA TYR A 267 -28.67 0.90 -53.29
C TYR A 267 -28.96 2.29 -52.72
N SER A 268 -28.15 2.73 -51.75
CA SER A 268 -28.20 4.09 -51.25
C SER A 268 -27.96 5.05 -52.40
N GLN A 269 -28.89 5.99 -52.57
CA GLN A 269 -28.78 7.09 -53.51
C GLN A 269 -27.46 7.83 -53.23
N THR A 270 -26.68 8.08 -54.27
CA THR A 270 -25.52 8.98 -54.20
C THR A 270 -26.01 10.34 -53.73
N TYR A 271 -25.72 10.69 -52.48
CA TYR A 271 -26.03 12.01 -51.94
C TYR A 271 -25.00 12.98 -52.51
N SER A 272 -25.43 13.84 -53.44
CA SER A 272 -24.63 14.96 -53.91
C SER A 272 -25.30 16.24 -53.42
N GLU A 273 -24.72 16.83 -52.38
CA GLU A 273 -25.19 18.10 -51.83
C GLU A 273 -24.52 19.23 -52.62
N ASN A 274 -25.31 20.03 -53.34
CA ASN A 274 -24.83 21.27 -53.94
C ASN A 274 -24.89 22.36 -52.87
N LEU A 275 -23.73 22.91 -52.49
CA LEU A 275 -23.67 24.05 -51.59
C LEU A 275 -24.40 25.27 -52.21
N PRO A 276 -25.24 26.01 -51.47
CA PRO A 276 -25.82 27.25 -51.97
C PRO A 276 -24.72 28.31 -52.22
N GLU A 277 -24.70 28.90 -53.42
CA GLU A 277 -23.68 29.89 -53.84
C GLU A 277 -23.55 31.08 -52.87
N GLU A 278 -24.62 31.42 -52.14
CA GLU A 278 -24.62 32.50 -51.13
C GLU A 278 -23.57 32.33 -50.03
N TYR A 279 -23.20 31.09 -49.70
CA TYR A 279 -22.25 30.82 -48.61
C TYR A 279 -20.79 30.72 -49.05
N GLU A 280 -20.51 30.66 -50.36
CA GLU A 280 -19.15 30.62 -50.90
C GLU A 280 -18.28 31.81 -50.45
N PRO A 281 -18.75 33.08 -50.49
CA PRO A 281 -17.91 34.21 -50.06
C PRO A 281 -17.64 34.21 -48.55
N LEU A 282 -18.59 33.75 -47.73
CA LEU A 282 -18.45 33.63 -46.27
C LEU A 282 -17.42 32.57 -45.88
N ILE A 283 -17.47 31.42 -46.55
CA ILE A 283 -16.50 30.33 -46.34
C ILE A 283 -15.10 30.80 -46.75
N LYS A 284 -14.97 31.47 -47.89
CA LYS A 284 -13.69 31.98 -48.37
C LYS A 284 -13.07 33.01 -47.41
N GLN A 285 -13.88 33.95 -46.91
CA GLN A 285 -13.43 34.94 -45.93
C GLN A 285 -12.95 34.30 -44.63
N TYR A 286 -13.66 33.28 -44.13
CA TYR A 286 -13.26 32.55 -42.93
C TYR A 286 -11.89 31.86 -43.08
N PHE A 287 -11.63 31.23 -44.23
CA PHE A 287 -10.35 30.59 -44.48
C PHE A 287 -9.21 31.57 -44.76
N GLU A 288 -9.48 32.71 -45.40
CA GLU A 288 -8.49 33.79 -45.54
C GLU A 288 -8.08 34.34 -44.17
N GLU A 289 -9.03 34.59 -43.28
CA GLU A 289 -8.75 35.09 -41.92
C GLU A 289 -7.92 34.08 -41.11
N LEU A 290 -8.23 32.79 -41.19
CA LEU A 290 -7.45 31.72 -40.58
C LEU A 290 -6.03 31.59 -41.15
N SER A 291 -5.84 31.84 -42.45
CA SER A 291 -4.52 31.77 -43.10
C SER A 291 -3.64 33.00 -42.85
N SER A 292 -4.23 34.09 -42.35
CA SER A 292 -3.54 35.34 -42.05
C SER A 292 -3.04 35.45 -40.59
N ARG A 293 -3.28 34.42 -39.77
CA ARG A 293 -2.69 34.22 -38.45
C ARG A 293 -1.48 33.29 -38.50
#